data_AF-A0A7Z9KVX6-F1
#
_entry.id   AF-A0A7Z9KVX6-F1
#
_cell.length_a   1.000
_cell.length_b   1.000
_cell.length_c   1.000
_cell.angle_alpha   90.00
_cell.angle_beta   90.00
_cell.angle_gamma   90.00
#
_symmetry.space_group_name_H-M   'P 1'
#
loop_
_entity.id
_entity.type
_entity.pdbx_description
1 polymer ?
#
loop_
_entity_poly.entity_id
_entity_poly.type
_entity_poly.pdbx_seq_one_letter_code
_entity_poly.pdbx_strand_id
1 'polypeptide(L)'
;TVDLSQIHRVTLVVVVMFMVVGGSPGSTAGGVKTSTIAVVFLGVRAMLLGRDEVEVSGRTIAKEVVYKAISILAVFVTILVLGFLLLLAVEPDHDFEVLLFETVSAVATVGVSMGVTSKLSVLGKLIVTFLMFAGRIGPLTMALAVGVRGGPIALRYPEGNIMVG
;
A
#
# COMPACT_ATOMS: atom_id res chain seq x y z
N THR A 1 -15.79 -0.28 -22.18
CA THR A 1 -14.69 0.30 -21.38
C THR A 1 -14.50 1.74 -21.81
N VAL A 2 -14.12 2.62 -20.89
CA VAL A 2 -13.92 4.06 -21.16
C VAL A 2 -12.43 4.34 -21.23
N ASP A 3 -12.01 5.22 -22.13
CA ASP A 3 -10.62 5.69 -22.19
C ASP A 3 -10.31 6.56 -20.97
N LEU A 4 -9.40 6.09 -20.12
CA LEU A 4 -9.02 6.77 -18.88
C LEU A 4 -8.15 7.99 -19.11
N SER A 5 -7.63 8.20 -20.33
CA SER A 5 -6.95 9.45 -20.69
C SER A 5 -7.91 10.63 -20.82
N GLN A 6 -9.22 10.38 -20.92
CA GLN A 6 -10.25 11.40 -21.16
C GLN A 6 -11.15 11.67 -19.94
N ILE A 7 -10.84 11.11 -18.78
CA ILE A 7 -11.66 11.31 -17.58
C ILE A 7 -11.31 12.62 -16.87
N HIS A 8 -12.31 13.20 -16.22
CA HIS A 8 -12.12 14.41 -15.42
C HIS A 8 -11.14 14.15 -14.24
N ARG A 9 -10.33 15.15 -13.88
CA ARG A 9 -9.31 15.05 -12.82
C ARG A 9 -9.85 14.53 -11.48
N VAL A 10 -11.07 14.94 -11.13
CA VAL A 10 -11.75 14.47 -9.90
C VAL A 10 -11.96 12.94 -9.94
N THR A 11 -12.40 12.41 -11.08
CA THR A 11 -12.58 10.97 -11.27
C THR A 11 -11.25 10.24 -11.23
N LEU A 12 -10.20 10.80 -11.81
CA LEU A 12 -8.84 10.25 -11.77
C LEU A 12 -8.37 10.06 -10.32
N VAL A 13 -8.50 11.09 -9.48
CA VAL A 13 -8.10 11.02 -8.06
C VAL A 13 -8.90 9.95 -7.31
N VAL A 14 -10.21 9.85 -7.55
CA VAL A 14 -11.05 8.80 -6.95
C VAL A 14 -10.62 7.41 -7.39
N VAL A 15 -10.34 7.23 -8.68
CA VAL A 15 -9.87 5.95 -9.23
C VAL A 15 -8.53 5.58 -8.62
N VAL A 16 -7.57 6.50 -8.53
CA VAL A 16 -6.26 6.28 -7.89
C VAL A 16 -6.43 5.86 -6.43
N MET A 17 -7.32 6.50 -5.67
CA MET A 17 -7.63 6.08 -4.31
C MET A 17 -8.16 4.64 -4.25
N PHE A 18 -9.06 4.27 -5.16
CA PHE A 18 -9.54 2.88 -5.22
C PHE A 18 -8.48 1.89 -5.69
N MET A 19 -7.54 2.28 -6.54
CA MET A 19 -6.44 1.40 -6.96
C MET A 19 -5.53 1.02 -5.80
N VAL A 20 -5.32 1.92 -4.83
CA VAL A 20 -4.57 1.62 -3.60
C VAL A 20 -5.29 0.56 -2.76
N VAL A 21 -6.62 0.62 -2.72
CA VAL A 21 -7.48 -0.39 -2.11
C VAL A 21 -7.55 -1.62 -3.03
N GLY A 22 -6.64 -2.55 -2.83
CA GLY A 22 -6.53 -3.78 -3.59
C GLY A 22 -7.67 -4.77 -3.32
N GLY A 23 -7.50 -6.00 -3.82
CA GLY A 23 -8.49 -7.06 -3.66
C GLY A 23 -8.62 -7.63 -2.24
N SER A 24 -9.49 -8.62 -2.09
CA SER A 24 -9.69 -9.36 -0.85
C SER A 24 -8.51 -10.28 -0.47
N PRO A 25 -8.44 -10.74 0.80
CA PRO A 25 -7.45 -11.74 1.22
C PRO A 25 -7.50 -13.00 0.37
N GLY A 26 -6.34 -13.58 0.06
CA GLY A 26 -6.26 -14.77 -0.81
C GLY A 26 -6.50 -14.49 -2.30
N SER A 27 -6.84 -13.25 -2.68
CA SER A 27 -6.93 -12.84 -4.09
C SER A 27 -5.57 -12.68 -4.73
N THR A 28 -5.55 -12.86 -6.05
CA THR A 28 -4.42 -12.55 -6.92
C THR A 28 -4.25 -11.05 -7.18
N ALA A 29 -5.21 -10.19 -6.88
CA ALA A 29 -5.02 -8.74 -7.06
C ALA A 29 -3.96 -8.19 -6.09
N GLY A 30 -3.05 -7.33 -6.54
CA GLY A 30 -2.10 -6.62 -5.69
C GLY A 30 -2.75 -5.48 -4.91
N GLY A 31 -1.93 -4.51 -4.49
CA GLY A 31 -2.37 -3.39 -3.67
C GLY A 31 -2.49 -3.71 -2.18
N VAL A 32 -2.94 -2.73 -1.40
CA VAL A 32 -3.23 -2.94 0.02
C VAL A 32 -4.55 -3.70 0.12
N LYS A 33 -4.50 -4.91 0.70
CA LYS A 33 -5.68 -5.76 0.83
C LYS A 33 -6.78 -5.05 1.61
N THR A 34 -8.04 -5.29 1.22
CA THR A 34 -9.20 -4.71 1.90
C THR A 34 -9.24 -5.04 3.39
N SER A 35 -8.79 -6.24 3.79
CA SER A 35 -8.68 -6.63 5.20
C SER A 35 -7.68 -5.77 5.97
N THR A 36 -6.55 -5.42 5.36
CA THR A 36 -5.51 -4.59 6.00
C THR A 36 -6.08 -3.21 6.29
N ILE A 37 -6.78 -2.61 5.31
CA ILE A 37 -7.44 -1.32 5.49
C ILE A 37 -8.53 -1.41 6.56
N ALA A 38 -9.35 -2.46 6.54
CA ALA A 38 -10.40 -2.65 7.55
C ALA A 38 -9.81 -2.77 8.97
N VAL A 39 -8.75 -3.55 9.16
CA VAL A 39 -8.09 -3.72 10.47
C VAL A 39 -7.48 -2.40 10.95
N VAL A 40 -6.77 -1.67 10.08
CA VAL A 40 -6.20 -0.36 10.43
C VAL A 40 -7.30 0.62 10.81
N PHE A 41 -8.38 0.69 10.02
CA PHE A 41 -9.51 1.57 10.30
C PHE A 41 -10.21 1.23 11.62
N LEU A 42 -10.42 -0.07 11.90
CA LEU A 42 -10.98 -0.52 13.17
C LEU A 42 -10.06 -0.19 14.35
N GLY A 43 -8.74 -0.32 14.18
CA GLY A 43 -7.75 0.08 15.19
C GLY A 43 -7.81 1.57 15.50
N VAL A 44 -7.83 2.43 14.48
CA VAL A 44 -8.01 3.89 14.64
C VAL A 44 -9.33 4.19 15.33
N ARG A 45 -10.43 3.55 14.93
CA ARG A 45 -11.74 3.73 15.56
C ARG A 45 -11.74 3.31 17.03
N ALA A 46 -11.11 2.19 17.38
CA ALA A 46 -11.01 1.74 18.76
C ALA A 46 -10.22 2.74 19.62
N MET A 47 -9.11 3.25 19.10
CA MET A 47 -8.28 4.26 19.75
C MET A 47 -9.05 5.58 19.97
N LEU A 48 -9.78 6.07 18.97
CA LEU A 48 -10.62 7.27 19.09
C LEU A 48 -11.76 7.09 20.11
N LEU A 49 -12.21 5.86 20.33
CA LEU A 49 -13.24 5.52 21.32
C LEU A 49 -12.65 5.17 22.70
N GLY A 50 -11.32 5.23 22.87
CA GLY A 50 -10.65 4.87 24.12
C GLY A 50 -10.74 3.39 24.49
N ARG A 51 -10.88 2.50 23.50
CA ARG A 51 -10.94 1.05 23.71
C ARG A 51 -9.56 0.42 23.47
N ASP A 52 -9.09 -0.38 24.42
CA ASP A 52 -7.81 -1.10 24.32
C ASP A 52 -7.84 -2.27 23.32
N GLU A 53 -9.04 -2.78 23.05
CA GLU A 53 -9.28 -3.94 22.20
C GLU A 53 -10.01 -3.56 20.92
N VAL A 54 -9.54 -4.10 19.79
CA VAL A 54 -10.17 -3.90 18.49
C VAL A 54 -11.17 -5.02 18.26
N GLU A 55 -12.46 -4.69 18.19
CA GLU A 55 -13.54 -5.66 18.07
C GLU A 55 -14.34 -5.48 16.77
N VAL A 56 -14.72 -6.60 16.16
CA VAL A 56 -15.63 -6.64 15.01
C VAL A 56 -16.57 -7.83 15.11
N SER A 57 -17.86 -7.61 14.91
CA SER A 57 -18.90 -8.66 14.93
C SER A 57 -18.84 -9.60 16.15
N GLY A 58 -18.55 -9.06 17.33
CA GLY A 58 -18.45 -9.83 18.58
C GLY A 58 -17.16 -10.64 18.74
N ARG A 59 -16.11 -10.35 17.95
CA ARG A 59 -14.80 -10.99 18.04
C ARG A 59 -13.69 -9.96 18.18
N THR A 60 -12.70 -10.27 19.01
CA THR A 60 -11.50 -9.43 19.21
C THR A 60 -10.42 -9.76 18.19
N ILE A 61 -9.77 -8.74 17.65
CA ILE A 61 -8.62 -8.83 16.75
C ILE A 61 -7.35 -8.68 17.59
N ALA A 62 -6.47 -9.68 17.53
CA ALA A 62 -5.22 -9.65 18.28
C ALA A 62 -4.34 -8.46 17.88
N LYS A 63 -3.67 -7.84 18.86
CA LYS A 63 -2.83 -6.65 18.65
C LYS A 63 -1.73 -6.90 17.61
N GLU A 64 -1.17 -8.12 17.54
CA GLU A 64 -0.15 -8.42 16.52
C GLU A 64 -0.68 -8.29 15.09
N VAL A 65 -1.97 -8.59 14.87
CA VAL A 65 -2.62 -8.46 13.55
C VAL A 65 -2.79 -6.99 13.18
N VAL A 66 -3.10 -6.14 14.15
CA VAL A 66 -3.20 -4.69 13.95
C VAL A 66 -1.84 -4.10 13.60
N TYR A 67 -0.80 -4.40 14.38
CA TYR A 67 0.57 -3.95 14.09
C TYR A 67 1.06 -4.47 12.74
N LYS A 68 0.80 -5.74 12.42
CA LYS A 68 1.10 -6.29 11.09
C LYS A 68 0.40 -5.49 10.00
N ALA A 69 -0.89 -5.20 10.13
CA ALA A 69 -1.63 -4.45 9.14
C ALA A 69 -1.06 -3.03 8.93
N ILE A 70 -0.68 -2.34 10.00
CA ILE A 70 -0.01 -1.03 9.94
C ILE A 70 1.34 -1.14 9.23
N SER A 71 2.19 -2.12 9.58
CA SER A 71 3.49 -2.33 8.93
C SER A 71 3.35 -2.59 7.43
N ILE A 72 2.34 -3.39 7.03
CA ILE A 72 2.04 -3.67 5.62
C ILE A 72 1.68 -2.37 4.88
N LEU A 73 0.80 -1.56 5.46
CA LEU A 73 0.39 -0.28 4.90
C LEU A 73 1.58 0.69 4.77
N ALA A 74 2.41 0.79 5.81
CA ALA A 74 3.59 1.67 5.82
C ALA A 74 4.61 1.29 4.74
N VAL A 75 4.91 0.00 4.59
CA VAL A 75 5.82 -0.49 3.53
C VAL A 75 5.24 -0.20 2.15
N PHE A 76 3.94 -0.44 1.95
CA PHE A 76 3.27 -0.17 0.68
C PHE A 76 3.37 1.32 0.30
N VAL A 77 3.03 2.22 1.23
CA VAL A 77 3.09 3.67 0.99
C VAL A 77 4.53 4.11 0.72
N THR A 78 5.51 3.56 1.43
CA THR A 78 6.93 3.87 1.20
C THR A 78 7.37 3.49 -0.22
N ILE A 79 7.04 2.27 -0.66
CA ILE A 79 7.36 1.82 -2.02
C ILE A 79 6.66 2.69 -3.07
N LEU A 80 5.40 3.03 -2.87
CA LEU A 80 4.62 3.88 -3.77
C LEU A 80 5.24 5.27 -3.90
N VAL A 81 5.56 5.92 -2.78
CA VAL A 81 6.13 7.28 -2.77
C VAL A 81 7.53 7.28 -3.40
N LEU A 82 8.39 6.33 -3.02
CA LEU A 82 9.74 6.24 -3.60
C LEU A 82 9.69 5.94 -5.11
N GLY A 83 8.84 5.00 -5.52
CA GLY A 83 8.64 4.67 -6.93
C GLY A 83 8.15 5.86 -7.74
N PHE A 84 7.20 6.62 -7.20
CA PHE A 84 6.67 7.81 -7.84
C PHE A 84 7.74 8.90 -8.00
N LEU A 85 8.51 9.17 -6.95
CA LEU A 85 9.59 10.16 -6.99
C LEU A 85 10.68 9.78 -7.99
N LEU A 86 11.05 8.50 -8.06
CA LEU A 86 12.02 8.00 -9.04
C LEU A 86 11.51 8.15 -10.48
N LEU A 87 10.24 7.83 -10.73
CA LEU A 87 9.64 8.04 -12.06
C LEU A 87 9.61 9.51 -12.43
N LEU A 88 9.21 10.39 -11.51
CA LEU A 88 9.17 11.84 -11.74
C LEU A 88 10.56 12.41 -12.07
N ALA A 89 11.61 11.87 -11.46
CA ALA A 89 12.98 12.29 -11.72
C ALA A 89 13.52 11.83 -13.10
N VAL A 90 13.04 10.68 -13.59
CA VAL A 90 13.53 10.06 -14.84
C VAL A 90 12.67 10.44 -16.05
N GLU A 91 11.42 10.84 -15.84
CA GLU A 91 10.44 11.15 -16.88
C GLU A 91 9.89 12.59 -16.75
N PRO A 92 10.74 13.63 -16.86
CA PRO A 92 10.32 15.02 -16.62
C PRO A 92 9.32 15.56 -17.66
N ASP A 93 9.21 14.91 -18.83
CA ASP A 93 8.36 15.34 -19.94
C ASP A 93 6.89 14.90 -19.78
N HIS A 94 6.57 14.13 -18.75
CA HIS A 94 5.22 13.60 -18.51
C HIS A 94 4.51 14.33 -17.36
N ASP A 95 3.19 14.48 -17.49
CA ASP A 95 2.37 15.14 -16.48
C ASP A 95 2.37 14.38 -15.14
N PHE A 96 2.38 15.14 -14.04
CA PHE A 96 2.34 14.62 -12.67
C PHE A 96 1.18 13.64 -12.44
N GLU A 97 -0.03 13.99 -12.88
CA GLU A 97 -1.24 13.19 -12.72
C GLU A 97 -1.10 11.83 -13.43
N VAL A 98 -0.38 11.82 -14.55
CA VAL A 98 -0.16 10.62 -15.35
C VAL A 98 0.85 9.70 -14.71
N LEU A 99 1.99 10.24 -14.28
CA LEU A 99 3.00 9.45 -13.58
C LEU A 99 2.49 8.89 -12.25
N LEU A 100 1.65 9.65 -11.54
CA LEU A 100 1.02 9.20 -10.30
C LEU A 100 0.14 7.98 -10.58
N PHE A 101 -0.73 8.08 -11.59
CA PHE A 101 -1.62 7.00 -11.99
C PHE A 101 -0.85 5.75 -12.42
N GLU A 102 0.19 5.90 -13.25
CA GLU A 102 1.03 4.79 -13.70
C GLU A 102 1.74 4.11 -12.52
N THR A 103 2.28 4.90 -11.59
CA THR A 103 2.96 4.38 -10.40
C THR A 103 1.99 3.59 -9.52
N VAL A 104 0.82 4.15 -9.22
CA VAL A 104 -0.19 3.46 -8.40
C VAL A 104 -0.67 2.19 -9.09
N SER A 105 -0.95 2.25 -10.39
CA SER A 105 -1.35 1.08 -11.17
C SER A 105 -0.28 -0.02 -11.18
N ALA A 106 1.00 0.35 -11.29
CA ALA A 106 2.12 -0.58 -11.23
C ALA A 106 2.24 -1.25 -9.85
N VAL A 107 2.32 -0.45 -8.77
CA VAL A 107 2.48 -0.96 -7.39
C VAL A 107 1.26 -1.75 -6.93
N ALA A 108 0.05 -1.32 -7.27
CA ALA A 108 -1.16 -2.07 -6.95
C ALA A 108 -1.46 -3.20 -7.95
N THR A 109 -0.68 -3.33 -9.02
CA THR A 109 -0.85 -4.32 -10.09
C THR A 109 -2.25 -4.30 -10.71
N VAL A 110 -2.81 -3.11 -10.91
CA VAL A 110 -4.16 -2.93 -11.46
C VAL A 110 -4.20 -3.24 -12.95
N GLY A 111 -3.09 -3.00 -13.65
CA GLY A 111 -2.92 -3.38 -15.06
C GLY A 111 -3.56 -2.40 -16.05
N VAL A 112 -3.87 -1.19 -15.60
CA VAL A 112 -4.50 -0.15 -16.42
C VAL A 112 -3.57 1.04 -16.55
N SER A 113 -3.56 1.71 -17.71
CA SER A 113 -2.65 2.78 -18.05
C SER A 113 -3.42 3.95 -18.69
N MET A 114 -2.86 5.16 -18.59
CA MET A 114 -3.32 6.32 -19.39
C MET A 114 -2.55 6.48 -20.70
N GLY A 115 -1.90 5.40 -21.16
CA GLY A 115 -1.22 5.33 -22.46
C GLY A 115 0.26 5.73 -22.43
N VAL A 116 0.81 6.05 -21.25
CA VAL A 116 2.20 6.48 -21.10
C VAL A 116 3.17 5.31 -20.94
N THR A 117 2.73 4.14 -20.48
CA THR A 117 3.63 2.99 -20.22
C THR A 117 4.49 2.61 -21.44
N SER A 118 3.94 2.72 -22.65
CA SER A 118 4.66 2.42 -23.89
C SER A 118 5.73 3.46 -24.25
N LYS A 119 5.51 4.72 -23.84
CA LYS A 119 6.33 5.90 -24.13
C LYS A 119 7.41 6.19 -23.09
N LEU A 120 7.37 5.50 -21.95
CA LEU A 120 8.43 5.57 -20.94
C LEU A 120 9.81 5.24 -21.53
N SER A 121 10.83 5.92 -21.02
CA SER A 121 12.23 5.59 -21.28
C SER A 121 12.57 4.18 -20.79
N VAL A 122 13.73 3.68 -21.19
CA VAL A 122 14.22 2.36 -20.75
C VAL A 122 14.31 2.31 -19.21
N LEU A 123 14.77 3.38 -18.58
CA LEU A 123 14.85 3.48 -17.11
C LEU A 123 13.45 3.53 -16.47
N GLY A 124 12.53 4.33 -17.02
CA GLY A 124 11.14 4.38 -16.55
C GLY A 124 10.46 3.01 -16.60
N LYS A 125 10.67 2.25 -17.68
CA LYS A 125 10.15 0.87 -17.82
C LYS A 125 10.73 -0.09 -16.79
N LEU A 126 12.02 0.01 -16.47
CA LEU A 126 12.65 -0.80 -15.43
C LEU A 126 12.08 -0.48 -14.04
N ILE A 127 11.86 0.79 -13.73
CA ILE A 127 11.24 1.22 -12.47
C ILE A 127 9.82 0.65 -12.37
N VAL A 128 8.99 0.83 -13.39
CA VAL A 128 7.61 0.28 -13.41
C VAL A 128 7.60 -1.23 -13.26
N THR A 129 8.52 -1.94 -13.93
CA THR A 129 8.65 -3.41 -13.82
C THR A 129 8.98 -3.82 -12.38
N PHE A 130 9.92 -3.12 -11.74
CA PHE A 130 10.26 -3.37 -10.34
C PHE A 130 9.07 -3.10 -9.41
N LEU A 131 8.33 -2.01 -9.64
CA LEU A 131 7.14 -1.68 -8.86
C LEU A 131 6.03 -2.73 -9.00
N MET A 132 5.80 -3.26 -10.20
CA MET A 132 4.86 -4.38 -10.42
C MET A 132 5.29 -5.64 -9.67
N PHE A 133 6.58 -5.97 -9.72
CA PHE A 133 7.15 -7.13 -9.03
C PHE A 133 7.01 -6.99 -7.51
N ALA A 134 7.41 -5.84 -6.96
CA ALA A 134 7.31 -5.53 -5.53
C ALA A 134 5.85 -5.54 -5.05
N GLY A 135 4.95 -4.91 -5.80
CA GLY A 135 3.51 -4.88 -5.54
C GLY A 135 2.89 -6.26 -5.49
N ARG A 136 3.33 -7.17 -6.37
CA ARG A 136 2.85 -8.56 -6.42
C ARG A 136 3.43 -9.42 -5.30
N ILE A 137 4.69 -9.20 -4.94
CA ILE A 137 5.41 -9.97 -3.92
C ILE A 137 4.98 -9.58 -2.51
N GLY A 138 4.50 -8.36 -2.29
CA GLY A 138 4.10 -7.84 -0.98
C GLY A 138 3.35 -8.84 -0.10
N PRO A 139 2.22 -9.43 -0.54
CA PRO A 139 1.48 -10.42 0.25
C PRO A 139 2.28 -11.68 0.59
N LEU A 140 3.11 -12.17 -0.34
CA LEU A 140 3.91 -13.39 -0.18
C LEU A 140 5.09 -13.16 0.77
N THR A 141 5.82 -12.06 0.60
CA THR A 141 6.93 -11.67 1.48
C THR A 141 6.44 -11.31 2.87
N MET A 142 5.31 -10.65 3.03
CA MET A 142 4.73 -10.36 4.35
C MET A 142 4.23 -11.64 5.04
N ALA A 143 3.71 -12.62 4.30
CA ALA A 143 3.38 -13.93 4.87
C ALA A 143 4.62 -14.63 5.42
N LEU A 144 5.73 -14.58 4.70
CA LEU A 144 7.01 -15.18 5.11
C LEU A 144 7.70 -14.40 6.24
N ALA A 145 7.74 -13.06 6.18
CA ALA A 145 8.35 -12.20 7.19
C ALA A 145 7.66 -12.32 8.55
N VAL A 146 6.34 -12.50 8.56
CA VAL A 146 5.58 -12.74 9.80
C VAL A 146 5.77 -14.17 10.33
N GLY A 147 6.23 -15.11 9.49
CA GLY A 147 6.64 -16.45 9.91
C GLY A 147 7.96 -16.47 10.71
N VAL A 148 8.74 -15.39 10.68
CA VAL A 148 9.97 -15.26 11.48
C VAL A 148 9.59 -14.92 12.92
N ARG A 149 9.26 -15.97 13.69
CA ARG A 149 9.10 -15.88 15.14
C ARG A 149 10.45 -15.49 15.75
N GLY A 150 10.59 -14.22 16.13
CA GLY A 150 11.62 -13.81 17.08
C GLY A 150 11.44 -14.65 18.34
N GLY A 151 12.49 -15.34 18.75
CA GLY A 151 12.49 -16.14 19.99
C GLY A 151 12.17 -15.27 21.21
N PRO A 152 11.85 -15.89 22.37
CA PRO A 152 11.53 -15.14 23.58
C PRO A 152 12.63 -14.14 23.90
N ILE A 153 12.24 -12.86 23.99
CA ILE A 153 13.15 -11.76 24.31
C ILE A 153 13.57 -11.91 25.77
N ALA A 154 14.80 -12.35 26.01
CA ALA A 154 15.34 -12.60 27.36
C ALA A 154 15.63 -11.33 28.17
N LEU A 155 15.64 -10.15 27.53
CA LEU A 155 15.96 -8.88 28.16
C LEU A 155 14.99 -7.78 27.67
N ARG A 156 14.19 -7.22 28.58
CA ARG A 156 13.28 -6.10 28.27
C ARG A 156 13.90 -4.79 28.78
N TYR A 157 14.04 -3.81 27.89
CA TYR A 157 14.53 -2.47 28.23
C TYR A 157 13.44 -1.66 28.95
N PRO A 158 13.81 -0.67 29.80
CA PRO A 158 12.85 0.20 30.46
C PRO A 158 12.00 0.99 29.46
N GLU A 159 10.76 1.28 29.83
CA GLU A 159 9.82 2.01 28.99
C GLU A 159 10.25 3.49 28.88
N GLY A 160 10.53 3.94 27.66
CA GLY A 160 10.82 5.34 27.38
C GLY A 160 9.53 6.09 27.10
N ASN A 161 9.27 7.16 27.86
CA ASN A 161 8.10 7.99 27.61
C ASN A 161 8.43 9.00 26.49
N ILE A 162 8.17 8.61 25.25
CA ILE A 162 8.37 9.46 24.07
C ILE A 162 7.04 10.16 23.80
N MET A 163 7.06 11.49 23.78
CA MET A 163 5.88 12.28 23.43
C MET A 163 5.59 12.09 21.93
N VAL A 164 4.43 11.54 21.63
CA VAL A 164 3.95 11.37 20.25
C VAL A 164 2.60 12.07 20.15
N GLY A 165 2.62 13.38 19.86
CA GLY A 165 1.40 14.19 19.63
C GLY A 165 0.61 14.50 20.89
#